data_AF-A0A3B9EP71-F1
#
_entry.id   AF-A0A3B9EP71-F1
#
_cell.length_a   1.000
_cell.length_b   1.000
_cell.length_c   1.000
_cell.angle_alpha   90.00
_cell.angle_beta   90.00
_cell.angle_gamma   90.00
#
_symmetry.space_group_name_H-M   'P 1'
#
loop_
_entity.id
_entity.type
_entity.pdbx_description
1 polymer ?
#
loop_
_entity_poly.entity_id
_entity_poly.type
_entity_poly.pdbx_seq_one_letter_code
_entity_poly.pdbx_strand_id
1 'polypeptide(L)'
;MPQDAVELLAKTDLLAGVPEDRLRGLDPAPEWLSVKAGETLIEQGQRGEAFYLLVHGRLRVFVTNPDGTAKRVGEVLPGEGVGEMALLTDETTSATVRAMHDCDLIRFSRESYKQLMETSPEAALQVTRTVIKRLRSGLGGGGGKLLYGAIAILPIGDHADIATFVEMLRVQLSAFAATRAVTVDDLGAQRATQIRGQGTMSADTRRDIHGAFTAIEDENDLTIYLADPTPTAWTALCLNQADLVLSVGAVGDAPNLSEAEA
;
A
#
# COMPACT_ATOMS: atom_id res chain seq x y z
N MET A 1 17.14 -14.16 -2.31
CA MET A 1 16.17 -13.20 -1.75
C MET A 1 16.93 -12.09 -1.03
N PRO A 2 16.57 -10.81 -1.18
CA PRO A 2 17.21 -9.71 -0.45
C PRO A 2 17.01 -9.85 1.05
N GLN A 3 17.99 -9.41 1.85
CA GLN A 3 17.99 -9.60 3.31
C GLN A 3 16.78 -8.91 3.97
N ASP A 4 16.44 -7.71 3.52
CA ASP A 4 15.32 -6.91 4.02
C ASP A 4 13.97 -7.60 3.81
N ALA A 5 13.83 -8.37 2.72
CA ALA A 5 12.61 -9.12 2.45
C ALA A 5 12.40 -10.24 3.49
N VAL A 6 13.45 -10.97 3.90
CA VAL A 6 13.33 -12.04 4.91
C VAL A 6 12.77 -11.50 6.22
N GLU A 7 13.34 -10.38 6.69
CA GLU A 7 12.96 -9.77 7.97
C GLU A 7 11.53 -9.24 7.95
N LEU A 8 11.09 -8.68 6.81
CA LEU A 8 9.72 -8.21 6.63
C LEU A 8 8.74 -9.38 6.57
N LEU A 9 9.06 -10.43 5.81
CA LEU A 9 8.24 -11.65 5.72
C LEU A 9 8.00 -12.27 7.10
N ALA A 10 9.05 -12.39 7.92
CA ALA A 10 8.97 -12.99 9.25
C ALA A 10 8.06 -12.22 10.23
N LYS A 11 7.84 -10.92 9.99
CA LYS A 11 6.97 -10.06 10.82
C LYS A 11 5.51 -10.08 10.38
N THR A 12 5.19 -10.67 9.23
CA THR A 12 3.81 -10.72 8.73
C THR A 12 3.01 -11.83 9.39
N ASP A 13 1.73 -11.59 9.69
CA ASP A 13 0.83 -12.59 10.28
C ASP A 13 0.75 -13.88 9.45
N LEU A 14 0.93 -13.77 8.13
CA LEU A 14 0.84 -14.88 7.20
C LEU A 14 2.03 -15.85 7.30
N LEU A 15 3.23 -15.33 7.59
CA LEU A 15 4.46 -16.12 7.67
C LEU A 15 5.11 -16.07 9.07
N ALA A 16 4.37 -15.56 10.05
CA ALA A 16 4.78 -15.53 11.45
C ALA A 16 5.10 -16.96 11.93
N GLY A 17 6.35 -17.16 12.34
CA GLY A 17 6.86 -18.45 12.83
C GLY A 17 7.47 -19.35 11.75
N VAL A 18 7.52 -18.93 10.48
CA VAL A 18 8.30 -19.62 9.45
C VAL A 18 9.79 -19.34 9.66
N PRO A 19 10.64 -20.36 9.85
CA PRO A 19 12.07 -20.16 10.02
C PRO A 19 12.71 -19.49 8.79
N GLU A 20 13.64 -18.54 9.01
CA GLU A 20 14.26 -17.79 7.92
C GLU A 20 15.04 -18.67 6.92
N ASP A 21 15.63 -19.76 7.39
CA ASP A 21 16.33 -20.74 6.56
C ASP A 21 15.38 -21.42 5.55
N ARG A 22 14.10 -21.58 5.91
CA ARG A 22 13.08 -22.09 4.99
C ARG A 22 12.75 -21.08 3.91
N LEU A 23 12.59 -19.81 4.26
CA LEU A 23 12.35 -18.74 3.29
C LEU A 23 13.55 -18.55 2.34
N ARG A 24 14.79 -18.67 2.86
CA ARG A 24 16.01 -18.60 2.06
C ARG A 24 16.24 -19.82 1.17
N GLY A 25 15.72 -20.99 1.56
CA GLY A 25 15.87 -22.25 0.84
C GLY A 25 14.88 -22.47 -0.30
N LEU A 26 14.00 -21.51 -0.58
CA LEU A 26 13.05 -21.58 -1.69
C LEU A 26 13.75 -21.40 -3.04
N ASP A 27 13.40 -22.25 -4.01
CA ASP A 27 13.87 -22.20 -5.39
C ASP A 27 12.71 -22.41 -6.37
N PRO A 28 12.34 -21.41 -7.20
CA PRO A 28 12.99 -20.10 -7.34
C PRO A 28 12.81 -19.21 -6.10
N ALA A 29 13.83 -18.40 -5.81
CA ALA A 29 13.77 -17.49 -4.68
C ALA A 29 12.66 -16.43 -4.87
N PRO A 30 11.94 -16.04 -3.80
CA PRO A 30 10.99 -14.94 -3.87
C PRO A 30 11.68 -13.63 -4.27
N GLU A 31 10.96 -12.81 -5.03
CA GLU A 31 11.49 -11.59 -5.64
C GLU A 31 10.63 -10.37 -5.31
N TRP A 32 11.25 -9.18 -5.34
CA TRP A 32 10.50 -7.94 -5.25
C TRP A 32 9.74 -7.67 -6.55
N LEU A 33 8.50 -7.21 -6.41
CA LEU A 33 7.68 -6.73 -7.49
C LEU A 33 7.13 -5.35 -7.10
N SER A 34 7.40 -4.34 -7.93
CA SER A 34 6.74 -3.03 -7.80
C SER A 34 5.60 -2.94 -8.80
N VAL A 35 4.44 -2.46 -8.36
CA VAL A 35 3.23 -2.25 -9.17
C VAL A 35 2.77 -0.81 -8.98
N LYS A 36 2.51 -0.10 -10.08
CA LYS A 36 2.10 1.30 -10.03
C LYS A 36 0.63 1.47 -9.67
N ALA A 37 0.30 2.62 -9.08
CA ALA A 37 -1.10 2.97 -8.84
C ALA A 37 -1.95 2.82 -10.13
N GLY A 38 -3.10 2.16 -10.00
CA GLY A 38 -3.99 1.84 -11.11
C GLY A 38 -3.67 0.56 -11.88
N GLU A 39 -2.46 -0.01 -11.76
CA GLU A 39 -2.10 -1.25 -12.44
C GLU A 39 -2.80 -2.47 -11.82
N THR A 40 -3.13 -3.43 -12.68
CA THR A 40 -3.78 -4.68 -12.27
C THR A 40 -2.73 -5.74 -11.99
N LEU A 41 -2.67 -6.21 -10.74
CA LEU A 41 -1.74 -7.25 -10.28
C LEU A 41 -2.25 -8.65 -10.66
N ILE A 42 -3.55 -8.90 -10.47
CA ILE A 42 -4.21 -10.16 -10.79
C ILE A 42 -5.48 -9.85 -11.57
N GLU A 43 -5.70 -10.56 -12.67
CA GLU A 43 -6.95 -10.49 -13.43
C GLU A 43 -7.81 -11.72 -13.12
N GLN A 44 -9.11 -11.55 -12.88
CA GLN A 44 -10.04 -12.64 -12.58
C GLN A 44 -10.15 -13.63 -13.75
N GLY A 45 -10.33 -14.91 -13.44
CA GLY A 45 -10.53 -15.97 -14.43
C GLY A 45 -9.24 -16.39 -15.16
N GLN A 46 -8.10 -15.78 -14.83
CA GLN A 46 -6.81 -16.20 -15.32
C GLN A 46 -6.25 -17.34 -14.47
N ARG A 47 -5.26 -18.05 -15.00
CA ARG A 47 -4.54 -19.06 -14.22
C ARG A 47 -3.76 -18.37 -13.09
N GLY A 48 -3.88 -18.88 -11.86
CA GLY A 48 -3.07 -18.41 -10.75
C GLY A 48 -1.63 -18.87 -10.88
N GLU A 49 -0.71 -17.93 -11.12
CA GLU A 49 0.72 -18.21 -11.38
C GLU A 49 1.64 -17.85 -10.20
N ALA A 50 1.17 -17.04 -9.26
CA ALA A 50 1.98 -16.56 -8.16
C ALA A 50 1.14 -16.17 -6.95
N PHE A 51 1.80 -16.18 -5.80
CA PHE A 51 1.31 -15.61 -4.55
C PHE A 51 2.08 -14.31 -4.29
N TYR A 52 1.39 -13.30 -3.78
CA TYR A 52 1.96 -11.98 -3.55
C TYR A 52 1.73 -11.56 -2.11
N LEU A 53 2.79 -11.15 -1.42
CA LEU A 53 2.69 -10.50 -0.13
C LEU A 53 2.87 -9.01 -0.29
N LEU A 54 1.90 -8.22 0.15
CA LEU A 54 1.99 -6.77 0.10
C LEU A 54 2.89 -6.26 1.22
N VAL A 55 3.94 -5.53 0.87
CA VAL A 55 4.86 -4.91 1.85
C VAL A 55 4.50 -3.44 2.04
N HIS A 56 4.32 -2.70 0.95
CA HIS A 56 3.92 -1.30 0.97
C HIS A 56 2.83 -1.03 -0.06
N GLY A 57 2.00 -0.03 0.22
CA GLY A 57 0.88 0.38 -0.63
C GLY A 57 -0.44 -0.25 -0.20
N ARG A 58 -1.43 -0.19 -1.10
CA ARG A 58 -2.79 -0.68 -0.85
C ARG A 58 -3.34 -1.31 -2.12
N LEU A 59 -3.90 -2.52 -2.02
CA LEU A 59 -4.60 -3.16 -3.13
C LEU A 59 -6.11 -3.20 -2.87
N ARG A 60 -6.91 -3.16 -3.94
CA ARG A 60 -8.35 -3.43 -3.89
C ARG A 60 -8.70 -4.68 -4.68
N VAL A 61 -9.66 -5.43 -4.16
CA VAL A 61 -10.15 -6.68 -4.74
C VAL A 61 -11.54 -6.47 -5.31
N PHE A 62 -11.73 -6.84 -6.56
CA PHE A 62 -12.98 -6.70 -7.32
C PHE A 62 -13.40 -8.07 -7.86
N VAL A 63 -14.68 -8.40 -7.72
CA VAL A 63 -15.27 -9.57 -8.36
C VAL A 63 -16.22 -9.09 -9.44
N THR A 64 -15.95 -9.53 -10.67
CA THR A 64 -16.83 -9.35 -11.81
C THR A 64 -17.90 -10.44 -11.80
N ASN A 65 -19.16 -10.02 -11.70
CA ASN A 65 -20.31 -10.90 -11.76
C ASN A 65 -20.58 -11.37 -13.20
N PRO A 66 -21.39 -12.43 -13.39
CA PRO A 66 -21.75 -12.92 -14.73
C PRO A 66 -22.45 -11.89 -15.63
N ASP A 67 -23.05 -10.85 -15.06
CA ASP A 67 -23.67 -9.74 -15.79
C ASP A 67 -22.67 -8.65 -16.25
N GLY A 68 -21.38 -8.85 -15.97
CA GLY A 68 -20.29 -7.93 -16.32
C GLY A 68 -20.06 -6.81 -15.30
N THR A 69 -20.85 -6.73 -14.23
CA THR A 69 -20.67 -5.72 -13.19
C THR A 69 -19.52 -6.09 -12.25
N ALA A 70 -18.59 -5.15 -12.03
CA ALA A 70 -17.52 -5.32 -11.05
C ALA A 70 -17.95 -4.79 -9.67
N LYS A 71 -17.93 -5.65 -8.66
CA LYS A 71 -18.21 -5.29 -7.27
C LYS A 71 -16.90 -5.29 -6.48
N ARG A 72 -16.62 -4.20 -5.75
CA ARG A 72 -15.54 -4.18 -4.75
C ARG A 72 -15.91 -5.14 -3.64
N VAL A 73 -15.07 -6.13 -3.40
CA VAL A 73 -15.29 -7.13 -2.34
C VAL A 73 -14.40 -6.91 -1.14
N GLY A 74 -13.20 -6.34 -1.29
CA GLY A 74 -12.29 -6.12 -0.16
C GLY A 74 -11.05 -5.30 -0.53
N GLU A 75 -10.14 -5.20 0.43
CA GLU A 75 -8.81 -4.59 0.26
C GLU A 75 -7.73 -5.56 0.77
N VAL A 76 -6.50 -5.37 0.32
CA VAL A 76 -5.31 -6.05 0.85
C VAL A 76 -4.40 -4.97 1.40
N LEU A 77 -4.04 -5.11 2.68
CA LEU A 77 -3.22 -4.16 3.42
C LEU A 77 -1.78 -4.70 3.58
N PRO A 78 -0.80 -3.82 3.89
CA PRO A 78 0.56 -4.25 4.20
C PRO A 78 0.59 -5.40 5.21
N GLY A 79 1.41 -6.41 4.94
CA GLY A 79 1.50 -7.65 5.72
C GLY A 79 0.52 -8.74 5.30
N GLU A 80 -0.45 -8.45 4.43
CA GLU A 80 -1.39 -9.44 3.92
C GLU A 80 -0.98 -10.03 2.56
N GLY A 81 -1.42 -11.27 2.32
CA GLY A 81 -1.17 -12.01 1.10
C GLY A 81 -2.35 -12.03 0.14
N VAL A 82 -2.10 -12.22 -1.16
CA VAL A 82 -3.14 -12.40 -2.18
C VAL A 82 -2.70 -13.37 -3.28
N GLY A 83 -3.67 -14.02 -3.93
CA GLY A 83 -3.45 -15.01 -4.99
C GLY A 83 -3.37 -16.45 -4.49
N GLU A 84 -3.42 -16.66 -3.17
CA GLU A 84 -3.29 -17.97 -2.53
C GLU A 84 -4.40 -18.94 -2.92
N MET A 85 -5.63 -18.44 -3.12
CA MET A 85 -6.79 -19.29 -3.41
C MET A 85 -6.61 -20.11 -4.69
N ALA A 86 -6.17 -19.46 -5.77
CA ALA A 86 -5.97 -20.11 -7.07
C ALA A 86 -4.82 -21.14 -7.02
N LEU A 87 -3.79 -20.88 -6.22
CA LEU A 87 -2.69 -21.83 -6.04
C LEU A 87 -3.09 -23.05 -5.20
N LEU A 88 -3.88 -22.84 -4.14
CA LEU A 88 -4.31 -23.92 -3.24
C LEU A 88 -5.36 -24.84 -3.86
N THR A 89 -6.26 -24.28 -4.67
CA THR A 89 -7.36 -25.03 -5.30
C THR A 89 -7.00 -25.58 -6.68
N ASP A 90 -5.89 -25.12 -7.27
CA ASP A 90 -5.52 -25.32 -8.66
C ASP A 90 -6.59 -24.83 -9.66
N GLU A 91 -7.40 -23.85 -9.25
CA GLU A 91 -8.41 -23.18 -10.07
C GLU A 91 -7.89 -21.84 -10.64
N THR A 92 -8.73 -21.17 -11.43
CA THR A 92 -8.48 -19.79 -11.88
C THR A 92 -8.63 -18.79 -10.73
N THR A 93 -8.03 -17.61 -10.89
CA THR A 93 -8.16 -16.48 -9.98
C THR A 93 -9.62 -16.08 -9.78
N SER A 94 -10.04 -15.96 -8.53
CA SER A 94 -11.44 -15.69 -8.16
C SER A 94 -11.84 -14.23 -8.25
N ALA A 95 -10.88 -13.32 -8.34
CA ALA A 95 -11.08 -11.87 -8.32
C ALA A 95 -9.95 -11.13 -9.05
N THR A 96 -10.25 -9.92 -9.51
CA THR A 96 -9.27 -8.96 -10.03
C THR A 96 -8.71 -8.15 -8.85
N VAL A 97 -7.40 -7.95 -8.82
CA VAL A 97 -6.69 -7.22 -7.76
C VAL A 97 -5.93 -6.06 -8.39
N ARG A 98 -6.19 -4.84 -7.93
CA ARG A 98 -5.62 -3.60 -8.49
C ARG A 98 -4.92 -2.79 -7.42
N ALA A 99 -3.77 -2.21 -7.80
CA ALA A 99 -3.05 -1.27 -6.96
C ALA A 99 -3.80 0.06 -6.88
N MET A 100 -4.04 0.53 -5.66
CA MET A 100 -4.62 1.86 -5.44
C MET A 100 -3.55 2.93 -5.38
N HIS A 101 -2.42 2.57 -4.77
CA HIS A 101 -1.23 3.39 -4.61
C HIS A 101 -0.05 2.63 -5.25
N ASP A 102 1.12 3.24 -5.35
CA ASP A 102 2.32 2.47 -5.70
C ASP A 102 2.54 1.39 -4.64
N CYS A 103 2.70 0.16 -5.09
CA CYS A 103 2.82 -1.01 -4.22
C CYS A 103 4.18 -1.68 -4.42
N ASP A 104 4.78 -2.11 -3.31
CA ASP A 104 5.91 -3.02 -3.31
C ASP A 104 5.48 -4.35 -2.67
N LEU A 105 5.74 -5.44 -3.38
CA LEU A 105 5.30 -6.78 -3.01
C LEU A 105 6.49 -7.75 -3.04
N ILE A 106 6.36 -8.84 -2.29
CA ILE A 106 7.17 -10.04 -2.50
C ILE A 106 6.35 -11.04 -3.31
N ARG A 107 6.85 -11.39 -4.48
CA ARG A 107 6.26 -12.40 -5.37
C ARG A 107 6.89 -13.76 -5.11
N PHE A 108 6.04 -14.74 -4.82
CA PHE A 108 6.37 -16.16 -4.78
C PHE A 108 5.79 -16.80 -6.05
N SER A 109 6.62 -17.48 -6.84
CA SER A 109 6.11 -18.25 -7.98
C SER A 109 5.23 -19.39 -7.46
N ARG A 110 4.41 -19.98 -8.35
CA ARG A 110 3.64 -21.18 -8.02
C ARG A 110 4.51 -22.29 -7.43
N GLU A 111 5.71 -22.50 -7.98
CA GLU A 111 6.67 -23.52 -7.52
C GLU A 111 7.19 -23.20 -6.12
N SER A 112 7.67 -21.98 -5.89
CA SER A 112 8.24 -21.62 -4.59
C SER A 112 7.19 -21.49 -3.49
N TYR A 113 5.98 -21.06 -3.84
CA TYR A 113 4.83 -21.10 -2.94
C TYR A 113 4.47 -22.54 -2.55
N LYS A 114 4.38 -23.45 -3.53
CA LYS A 114 4.10 -24.87 -3.28
C LYS A 114 5.19 -25.49 -2.39
N GLN A 115 6.46 -25.25 -2.70
CA GLN A 115 7.58 -25.71 -1.89
C GLN A 115 7.49 -25.19 -0.45
N LEU A 116 7.12 -23.92 -0.25
CA LEU A 116 6.92 -23.35 1.08
C LEU A 116 5.80 -24.06 1.85
N MET A 117 4.66 -24.32 1.21
CA MET A 117 3.53 -25.04 1.82
C MET A 117 3.87 -26.49 2.18
N GLU A 118 4.69 -27.16 1.38
CA GLU A 118 5.12 -28.54 1.64
C GLU A 118 6.20 -28.64 2.73
N THR A 119 7.05 -27.62 2.86
CA THR A 119 8.21 -27.65 3.76
C THR A 119 8.01 -26.90 5.08
N SER A 120 6.95 -26.10 5.21
CA SER A 120 6.57 -25.40 6.45
C SER A 120 5.08 -25.61 6.80
N PRO A 121 4.78 -26.54 7.71
CA PRO A 121 3.43 -26.71 8.26
C PRO A 121 2.88 -25.44 8.91
N GLU A 122 3.75 -24.62 9.50
CA GLU A 122 3.40 -23.33 10.12
C GLU A 122 2.81 -22.37 9.08
N ALA A 123 3.49 -22.23 7.93
CA ALA A 123 3.01 -21.41 6.82
C ALA A 123 1.65 -21.90 6.31
N ALA A 124 1.51 -23.21 6.09
CA ALA A 124 0.26 -23.81 5.62
C ALA A 124 -0.93 -23.55 6.58
N LEU A 125 -0.69 -23.63 7.89
CA LEU A 125 -1.70 -23.34 8.91
C LEU A 125 -2.11 -21.86 8.91
N GLN A 126 -1.17 -20.93 8.77
CA GLN A 126 -1.48 -19.49 8.74
C GLN A 126 -2.23 -19.07 7.48
N VAL A 127 -1.82 -19.60 6.32
CA VAL A 127 -2.57 -19.43 5.06
C VAL A 127 -3.98 -19.96 5.22
N THR A 128 -4.15 -21.17 5.74
CA THR A 128 -5.48 -21.79 5.96
C THR A 128 -6.35 -20.92 6.87
N ARG A 129 -5.81 -20.41 7.99
CA ARG A 129 -6.52 -19.49 8.89
C ARG A 129 -6.94 -18.21 8.19
N THR A 130 -6.08 -17.65 7.34
CA THR A 130 -6.36 -16.43 6.57
C THR A 130 -7.49 -16.67 5.58
N VAL A 131 -7.47 -17.77 4.84
CA VAL A 131 -8.56 -18.17 3.93
C VAL A 131 -9.88 -18.35 4.70
N ILE A 132 -9.87 -19.03 5.85
CA ILE A 132 -11.07 -19.20 6.68
C ILE A 132 -11.61 -17.85 7.20
N LYS A 133 -10.73 -16.94 7.65
CA LYS A 133 -11.12 -15.59 8.06
C LYS A 133 -11.83 -14.86 6.92
N ARG A 134 -11.25 -14.91 5.70
CA ARG A 134 -11.82 -14.31 4.48
C ARG A 134 -13.15 -14.93 4.08
N LEU A 135 -13.34 -16.24 4.23
CA LEU A 135 -14.62 -16.89 3.96
C LEU A 135 -15.70 -16.44 4.96
N ARG A 136 -15.35 -16.31 6.24
CA ARG A 136 -16.29 -15.90 7.30
C ARG A 136 -16.74 -14.45 7.21
N SER A 137 -15.88 -13.55 6.74
CA SER A 137 -16.22 -12.14 6.52
C SER A 137 -17.04 -11.92 5.24
N GLY A 138 -17.26 -12.96 4.43
CA GLY A 138 -17.38 -12.80 2.98
C GLY A 138 -16.03 -12.33 2.42
N LEU A 139 -15.74 -12.51 1.12
CA LEU A 139 -14.45 -12.17 0.50
C LEU A 139 -13.96 -10.70 0.72
N GLY A 140 -14.69 -9.88 1.48
CA GLY A 140 -14.22 -8.68 2.15
C GLY A 140 -13.81 -8.90 3.60
N GLY A 141 -12.52 -9.12 3.81
CA GLY A 141 -11.88 -8.76 5.06
C GLY A 141 -11.69 -7.24 5.10
N GLY A 142 -12.17 -6.59 6.16
CA GLY A 142 -11.96 -5.15 6.37
C GLY A 142 -13.01 -4.53 7.29
N GLY A 143 -13.03 -4.93 8.56
CA GLY A 143 -13.78 -4.22 9.59
C GLY A 143 -13.17 -2.84 9.84
N GLY A 144 -13.98 -1.79 9.64
CA GLY A 144 -13.97 -0.54 10.41
C GLY A 144 -12.65 0.21 10.66
N LYS A 145 -11.67 0.23 9.74
CA LYS A 145 -10.72 1.35 9.70
C LYS A 145 -11.41 2.56 9.06
N LEU A 146 -11.01 3.77 9.46
CA LEU A 146 -11.51 5.02 8.86
C LEU A 146 -11.45 4.91 7.32
N LEU A 147 -12.47 5.46 6.64
CA LEU A 147 -12.57 5.42 5.17
C LEU A 147 -11.37 6.08 4.47
N TYR A 148 -10.64 6.95 5.18
CA TYR A 148 -9.46 7.67 4.73
C TYR A 148 -8.43 7.66 5.87
N GLY A 149 -7.27 7.03 5.67
CA GLY A 149 -6.15 7.02 6.63
C GLY A 149 -5.09 8.06 6.29
N ALA A 150 -5.00 8.46 5.01
CA ALA A 150 -4.09 9.48 4.53
C ALA A 150 -4.84 10.58 3.75
N ILE A 151 -4.60 11.84 4.10
CA ILE A 151 -5.14 13.02 3.42
C ILE A 151 -3.96 13.84 2.89
N ALA A 152 -3.96 14.21 1.60
CA ALA A 152 -3.04 15.20 1.07
C ALA A 152 -3.71 16.58 1.06
N ILE A 153 -3.03 17.59 1.59
CA ILE A 153 -3.40 18.99 1.40
C ILE A 153 -2.54 19.54 0.27
N LEU A 154 -3.21 19.97 -0.80
CA LEU A 154 -2.59 20.58 -1.96
C LEU A 154 -2.86 22.09 -1.96
N PRO A 155 -1.84 22.92 -1.74
CA PRO A 155 -1.97 24.37 -1.87
C PRO A 155 -2.36 24.76 -3.30
N ILE A 156 -3.33 25.66 -3.45
CA ILE A 156 -3.69 26.30 -4.72
C ILE A 156 -3.62 27.82 -4.53
N GLY A 157 -2.93 28.49 -5.47
CA GLY A 157 -2.71 29.93 -5.43
C GLY A 157 -1.59 30.36 -4.49
N ASP A 158 -1.26 31.65 -4.53
CA ASP A 158 -0.04 32.19 -3.91
C ASP A 158 -0.28 32.76 -2.49
N HIS A 159 -1.53 32.79 -2.02
CA HIS A 159 -1.94 33.62 -0.87
C HIS A 159 -2.61 32.86 0.27
N ALA A 160 -2.78 31.55 0.16
CA ALA A 160 -3.40 30.76 1.21
C ALA A 160 -2.40 30.52 2.37
N ASP A 161 -2.81 30.82 3.61
CA ASP A 161 -2.06 30.41 4.81
C ASP A 161 -2.34 28.93 5.11
N ILE A 162 -1.68 28.07 4.33
CA ILE A 162 -1.85 26.62 4.43
C ILE A 162 -1.35 26.09 5.76
N ALA A 163 -0.27 26.66 6.31
CA ALA A 163 0.29 26.20 7.58
C ALA A 163 -0.73 26.35 8.72
N THR A 164 -1.39 27.52 8.80
CA THR A 164 -2.46 27.75 9.78
C THR A 164 -3.65 26.83 9.54
N PHE A 165 -4.07 26.66 8.27
CA PHE A 165 -5.17 25.75 7.94
C PHE A 165 -4.90 24.30 8.35
N VAL A 166 -3.71 23.77 8.01
CA VAL A 166 -3.29 22.40 8.34
C VAL A 166 -3.27 22.20 9.86
N GLU A 167 -2.72 23.16 10.61
CA GLU A 167 -2.66 23.04 12.07
C GLU A 167 -4.05 23.10 12.71
N MET A 168 -4.92 23.99 12.22
CA MET A 168 -6.33 24.03 12.65
C MET A 168 -7.04 22.70 12.36
N LEU A 169 -6.88 22.16 11.15
CA LEU A 169 -7.49 20.89 10.76
C LEU A 169 -6.96 19.74 11.63
N ARG A 170 -5.64 19.66 11.82
CA ARG A 170 -4.99 18.66 12.67
C ARG A 170 -5.53 18.70 14.09
N VAL A 171 -5.64 19.88 14.70
CA VAL A 171 -6.17 20.05 16.07
C VAL A 171 -7.63 19.58 16.15
N GLN A 172 -8.46 19.92 15.17
CA GLN A 172 -9.86 19.48 15.16
C GLN A 172 -10.01 17.97 14.99
N LEU A 173 -9.21 17.36 14.11
CA LEU A 173 -9.24 15.91 13.86
C LEU A 173 -8.61 15.10 14.99
N SER A 174 -7.65 15.69 15.72
CA SER A 174 -7.04 15.09 16.92
C SER A 174 -8.05 14.81 18.04
N ALA A 175 -9.22 15.43 18.02
CA ALA A 175 -10.31 15.14 18.96
C ALA A 175 -10.99 13.77 18.67
N PHE A 176 -10.80 13.22 17.47
CA PHE A 176 -11.47 12.01 17.00
C PHE A 176 -10.51 10.86 16.70
N ALA A 177 -9.26 11.16 16.32
CA ALA A 177 -8.28 10.19 15.83
C ALA A 177 -6.85 10.69 16.12
N ALA A 178 -5.89 9.81 16.41
CA ALA A 178 -4.48 10.19 16.51
C ALA A 178 -4.02 10.76 15.16
N THR A 179 -3.81 12.09 15.10
CA THR A 179 -3.61 12.81 13.83
C THR A 179 -2.25 13.50 13.78
N ARG A 180 -1.49 13.26 12.71
CA ARG A 180 -0.19 13.92 12.45
C ARG A 180 -0.20 14.66 11.11
N ALA A 181 0.33 15.87 11.09
CA ALA A 181 0.70 16.57 9.86
C ALA A 181 2.16 16.29 9.50
N VAL A 182 2.44 16.07 8.22
CA VAL A 182 3.71 15.56 7.71
C VAL A 182 4.15 16.37 6.50
N THR A 183 5.40 16.81 6.54
CA THR A 183 6.13 17.44 5.44
C THR A 183 7.28 16.54 5.00
N VAL A 184 7.95 16.87 3.90
CA VAL A 184 9.12 16.11 3.42
C VAL A 184 10.24 16.03 4.48
N ASP A 185 10.37 17.04 5.34
CA ASP A 185 11.42 17.08 6.36
C ASP A 185 11.14 16.12 7.53
N ASP A 186 9.87 15.74 7.74
CA ASP A 186 9.46 14.74 8.75
C ASP A 186 9.91 13.32 8.40
N LEU A 187 10.26 13.03 7.13
CA LEU A 187 10.80 11.75 6.70
C LEU A 187 12.28 11.54 7.10
N GLY A 188 12.93 12.61 7.59
CA GLY A 188 14.34 12.64 7.95
C GLY A 188 15.23 13.24 6.85
N ALA A 189 16.32 13.88 7.26
CA ALA A 189 17.16 14.71 6.40
C ALA A 189 17.71 13.99 5.16
N GLN A 190 18.06 12.70 5.28
CA GLN A 190 18.56 11.91 4.17
C GLN A 190 17.48 11.70 3.09
N ARG A 191 16.29 11.24 3.49
CA ARG A 191 15.17 11.00 2.57
C ARG A 191 14.68 12.30 1.96
N ALA A 192 14.60 13.37 2.75
CA ALA A 192 14.24 14.69 2.26
C ALA A 192 15.19 15.18 1.16
N THR A 193 16.49 14.97 1.33
CA THR A 193 17.49 15.31 0.30
C THR A 193 17.33 14.44 -0.95
N GLN A 194 17.03 13.16 -0.80
CA GLN A 194 16.81 12.25 -1.93
C GLN A 194 15.54 12.61 -2.72
N ILE A 195 14.45 12.97 -2.03
CA ILE A 195 13.17 13.40 -2.64
C ILE A 195 13.33 14.74 -3.35
N ARG A 196 14.04 15.70 -2.75
CA ARG A 196 14.31 17.01 -3.36
C ARG A 196 15.36 16.95 -4.48
N GLY A 197 16.14 15.88 -4.56
CA GLY A 197 17.20 15.71 -5.54
C GLY A 197 16.67 15.56 -6.98
N GLN A 198 17.45 16.00 -7.95
CA GLN A 198 17.15 15.80 -9.37
C GLN A 198 17.75 14.46 -9.84
N GLY A 199 16.90 13.45 -10.04
CA GLY A 199 17.31 12.15 -10.57
C GLY A 199 16.27 11.05 -10.41
N THR A 200 16.41 9.96 -11.16
CA THR A 200 15.58 8.77 -10.99
C THR A 200 15.98 8.04 -9.71
N MET A 201 15.03 7.84 -8.81
CA MET A 201 15.28 7.12 -7.56
C MET A 201 15.53 5.63 -7.80
N SER A 202 16.56 5.10 -7.15
CA SER A 202 16.81 3.66 -7.10
C SER A 202 15.63 2.91 -6.48
N ALA A 203 15.48 1.63 -6.79
CA ALA A 203 14.41 0.81 -6.21
C ALA A 203 14.53 0.69 -4.68
N ASP A 204 15.76 0.62 -4.15
CA ASP A 204 16.02 0.59 -2.71
C ASP A 204 15.60 1.91 -2.05
N THR A 205 15.93 3.04 -2.66
CA THR A 205 15.53 4.37 -2.17
C THR A 205 14.01 4.51 -2.15
N ARG A 206 13.31 4.05 -3.19
CA ARG A 206 11.84 4.09 -3.24
C ARG A 206 11.22 3.25 -2.12
N ARG A 207 11.73 2.03 -1.89
CA ARG A 207 11.28 1.18 -0.79
C ARG A 207 11.53 1.79 0.58
N ASP A 208 12.70 2.37 0.81
CA ASP A 208 13.01 3.06 2.07
C ASP A 208 12.05 4.25 2.32
N ILE A 209 11.72 5.01 1.28
CA ILE A 209 10.74 6.09 1.36
C ILE A 209 9.35 5.52 1.67
N HIS A 210 8.86 4.53 0.91
CA HIS A 210 7.56 3.89 1.18
C HIS A 210 7.48 3.32 2.61
N GLY A 211 8.56 2.70 3.10
CA GLY A 211 8.63 2.22 4.47
C GLY A 211 8.53 3.34 5.51
N ALA A 212 9.06 4.53 5.23
CA ALA A 212 8.90 5.70 6.09
C ALA A 212 7.45 6.20 6.11
N PHE A 213 6.76 6.20 4.97
CA PHE A 213 5.32 6.50 4.91
C PHE A 213 4.50 5.51 5.75
N THR A 214 4.74 4.20 5.57
CA THR A 214 4.06 3.16 6.35
C THR A 214 4.30 3.30 7.84
N ALA A 215 5.54 3.56 8.27
CA ALA A 215 5.85 3.74 9.68
C ALA A 215 5.10 4.94 10.30
N ILE A 216 5.00 6.05 9.57
CA ILE A 216 4.22 7.22 9.99
C ILE A 216 2.74 6.87 10.09
N GLU A 217 2.18 6.17 9.10
CA GLU A 217 0.75 5.79 9.09
C GLU A 217 0.41 4.73 10.14
N ASP A 218 1.31 3.82 10.48
CA ASP A 218 1.07 2.81 11.52
C ASP A 218 1.02 3.43 12.92
N GLU A 219 1.71 4.55 13.14
CA GLU A 219 1.70 5.30 14.40
C GLU A 219 0.50 6.25 14.55
N ASN A 220 -0.26 6.50 13.48
CA ASN A 220 -1.31 7.51 13.45
C ASN A 220 -2.62 6.96 12.84
N ASP A 221 -3.75 7.21 13.49
CA ASP A 221 -5.07 6.86 12.93
C ASP A 221 -5.38 7.66 11.65
N LEU A 222 -4.84 8.88 11.55
CA LEU A 222 -4.97 9.76 10.40
C LEU A 222 -3.68 10.54 10.13
N THR A 223 -3.21 10.51 8.89
CA THR A 223 -2.03 11.27 8.45
C THR A 223 -2.43 12.36 7.47
N ILE A 224 -1.92 13.58 7.67
CA ILE A 224 -2.11 14.72 6.77
C ILE A 224 -0.76 15.01 6.09
N TYR A 225 -0.63 14.72 4.80
CA TYR A 225 0.53 15.08 4.00
C TYR A 225 0.36 16.50 3.43
N LEU A 226 1.30 17.39 3.74
CA LEU A 226 1.33 18.73 3.17
C LEU A 226 2.18 18.73 1.90
N ALA A 227 1.54 18.80 0.74
CA ALA A 227 2.24 18.90 -0.55
C ALA A 227 2.90 20.28 -0.72
N ASP A 228 3.93 20.33 -1.56
CA ASP A 228 4.52 21.62 -1.95
C ASP A 228 3.52 22.38 -2.87
N PRO A 229 3.52 23.72 -2.85
CA PRO A 229 2.68 24.52 -3.77
C PRO A 229 3.02 24.31 -5.25
N THR A 230 4.19 23.76 -5.55
CA THR A 230 4.66 23.45 -6.90
C THR A 230 4.69 21.94 -7.12
N PRO A 231 4.64 21.48 -8.39
CA PRO A 231 4.71 20.05 -8.72
C PRO A 231 6.13 19.51 -8.49
N THR A 232 6.45 19.15 -7.25
CA THR A 232 7.70 18.51 -6.86
C THR A 232 7.53 16.99 -6.77
N ALA A 233 8.65 16.26 -6.64
CA ALA A 233 8.60 14.83 -6.35
C ALA A 233 7.89 14.53 -5.02
N TRP A 234 8.00 15.44 -4.03
CA TRP A 234 7.26 15.33 -2.78
C TRP A 234 5.76 15.45 -2.98
N THR A 235 5.32 16.45 -3.76
CA THR A 235 3.91 16.62 -4.14
C THR A 235 3.36 15.37 -4.82
N ALA A 236 4.08 14.81 -5.79
CA ALA A 236 3.67 13.56 -6.46
C ALA A 236 3.53 12.38 -5.47
N LEU A 237 4.45 12.24 -4.51
CA LEU A 237 4.37 11.20 -3.47
C LEU A 237 3.16 11.41 -2.55
N CYS A 238 2.88 12.64 -2.12
CA CYS A 238 1.71 12.95 -1.28
C CYS A 238 0.41 12.57 -1.99
N LEU A 239 0.27 12.94 -3.27
CA LEU A 239 -0.92 12.66 -4.06
C LEU A 239 -1.11 11.16 -4.31
N ASN A 240 -0.01 10.42 -4.51
CA ASN A 240 -0.07 8.99 -4.74
C ASN A 240 -0.37 8.18 -3.47
N GLN A 241 0.04 8.67 -2.29
CA GLN A 241 -0.18 7.99 -1.02
C GLN A 241 -1.55 8.29 -0.42
N ALA A 242 -2.12 9.47 -0.70
CA ALA A 242 -3.35 9.92 -0.07
C ALA A 242 -4.60 9.16 -0.55
N ASP A 243 -5.47 8.84 0.40
CA ASP A 243 -6.80 8.32 0.12
C ASP A 243 -7.80 9.44 -0.27
N LEU A 244 -7.48 10.69 0.13
CA LEU A 244 -8.25 11.90 -0.15
C LEU A 244 -7.30 13.09 -0.41
N VAL A 245 -7.54 13.84 -1.48
CA VAL A 245 -6.82 15.09 -1.77
C VAL A 245 -7.75 16.27 -1.48
N LEU A 246 -7.28 17.21 -0.66
CA LEU A 246 -7.94 18.47 -0.35
C LEU A 246 -7.16 19.62 -0.98
N SER A 247 -7.75 20.20 -2.00
CA SER A 247 -7.26 21.41 -2.67
C SER A 247 -7.66 22.64 -1.85
N VAL A 248 -6.68 23.43 -1.40
CA VAL A 248 -6.89 24.56 -0.48
C VAL A 248 -6.31 25.84 -1.08
N GLY A 249 -7.17 26.84 -1.29
CA GLY A 249 -6.78 28.16 -1.80
C GLY A 249 -7.38 29.30 -0.99
N ALA A 250 -6.90 30.52 -1.23
CA ALA A 250 -7.41 31.71 -0.55
C ALA A 250 -8.78 32.12 -1.11
N VAL A 251 -9.60 32.75 -0.26
CA VAL A 251 -10.90 33.28 -0.67
C VAL A 251 -10.69 34.38 -1.70
N GLY A 252 -11.21 34.18 -2.92
CA GLY A 252 -11.14 35.14 -4.01
C GLY A 252 -10.16 34.77 -5.14
N ASP A 253 -9.31 33.76 -4.91
CA ASP A 253 -8.53 33.17 -6.00
C ASP A 253 -9.45 32.31 -6.86
N ALA A 254 -9.29 32.39 -8.19
CA ALA A 254 -9.99 31.48 -9.08
C ALA A 254 -9.54 30.04 -8.78
N PRO A 255 -10.43 29.04 -8.75
CA PRO A 255 -10.07 27.63 -8.59
C PRO A 255 -9.46 27.11 -9.89
N ASN A 256 -8.37 27.75 -10.32
CA ASN A 256 -7.59 27.28 -11.44
C ASN A 256 -6.78 26.10 -10.92
N LEU A 257 -6.84 24.99 -11.64
CA LEU A 257 -6.02 23.82 -11.34
C LEU A 257 -4.56 24.26 -11.25
N SER A 258 -3.88 23.92 -10.16
CA SER A 258 -2.44 24.18 -10.09
C SER A 258 -1.72 23.30 -11.12
N GLU A 259 -0.48 23.64 -11.50
CA GLU A 259 0.33 22.75 -12.35
C GLU A 259 0.54 21.35 -11.72
N ALA A 260 0.28 21.20 -10.41
CA ALA A 260 0.33 19.92 -9.71
C ALA A 260 -0.95 19.07 -9.82
N GLU A 261 -2.07 19.64 -10.31
CA GLU A 261 -3.33 18.92 -10.56
C GLU A 261 -3.54 18.54 -12.03
N ALA A 262 -2.70 19.05 -12.94
CA ALA A 262 -2.78 18.85 -14.39
C ALA A 262 -2.01 17.61 -14.87
#